data_AF-T1EW18-F1
#
_entry.id   AF-T1EW18-F1
#
_cell.length_a   1.000
_cell.length_b   1.000
_cell.length_c   1.000
_cell.angle_alpha   90.00
_cell.angle_beta   90.00
_cell.angle_gamma   90.00
#
_symmetry.space_group_name_H-M   'P 1'
#
loop_
_entity.id
_entity.type
_entity.pdbx_description
1 polymer ?
#
loop_
_entity_poly.entity_id
_entity_poly.type
_entity_poly.pdbx_seq_one_letter_code
_entity_poly.pdbx_strand_id
1 'polypeptide(L)'
;MSPKCAKCLGSTNVKDKDSVLRCSRCDIVVHVKFISTNDSLLDVLKNCNGLKWFCDSCVKLPFNLDSLLKSVDASRQDVLDKIDSKKNEMITRLEKLDDVNTQVRSEIISLKMLITSNENKLVDIDCTDTSIRHDIKSLKQEMSTTFASIVSKKVKKNTEIINNEVRTVQKMLTEVNEMKNRESNLMVFRLVVSGNDRTDVMKILQHLVEDISEKDVLKTTKLGKKK
;
A
#
# COMPACT_ATOMS: atom_id res chain seq x y z
N MET A 1 4.29 -43.33 80.15
CA MET A 1 5.24 -43.45 81.28
C MET A 1 5.17 -42.16 82.08
N SER A 2 4.94 -42.23 83.39
CA SER A 2 4.88 -41.04 84.26
C SER A 2 6.25 -40.36 84.33
N PRO A 3 6.34 -39.02 84.27
CA PRO A 3 7.61 -38.32 84.40
C PRO A 3 8.23 -38.60 85.78
N LYS A 4 9.54 -38.79 85.82
CA LYS A 4 10.31 -38.97 87.07
C LYS A 4 10.98 -37.66 87.45
N CYS A 5 11.01 -37.36 88.73
CA CYS A 5 11.72 -36.20 89.24
C CYS A 5 13.24 -36.41 89.17
N ALA A 6 13.96 -35.48 88.56
CA ALA A 6 15.41 -35.56 88.37
C ALA A 6 16.23 -35.42 89.66
N LYS A 7 15.65 -34.90 90.75
CA LYS A 7 16.35 -34.69 92.05
C LYS A 7 15.95 -35.71 93.14
N CYS A 8 15.04 -36.64 92.87
CA CYS A 8 14.69 -37.70 93.83
C CYS A 8 15.72 -38.84 93.78
N LEU A 9 16.35 -39.18 94.92
CA LEU A 9 17.37 -40.24 95.05
C LEU A 9 16.84 -41.69 94.88
N GLY A 10 15.58 -41.86 94.50
CA GLY A 10 14.99 -43.12 94.10
C GLY A 10 13.84 -42.82 93.16
N SER A 11 13.72 -43.57 92.06
CA SER A 11 12.79 -43.41 90.91
C SER A 11 11.30 -43.23 91.29
N THR A 12 10.97 -42.12 91.96
CA THR A 12 9.60 -41.80 92.34
C THR A 12 8.92 -41.18 91.14
N ASN A 13 7.91 -41.89 90.63
CA ASN A 13 7.02 -41.35 89.61
C ASN A 13 6.30 -40.14 90.20
N VAL A 14 6.27 -39.05 89.46
CA VAL A 14 5.46 -37.87 89.81
C VAL A 14 3.99 -38.31 89.85
N LYS A 15 3.31 -38.04 90.97
CA LYS A 15 1.88 -38.28 91.14
C LYS A 15 1.09 -37.06 90.67
N ASP A 16 -0.16 -37.24 90.23
CA ASP A 16 -1.00 -36.14 89.71
C ASP A 16 -1.24 -34.98 90.69
N LYS A 17 -1.03 -35.20 92.01
CA LYS A 17 -1.18 -34.18 93.06
C LYS A 17 0.13 -33.45 93.39
N ASP A 18 1.25 -33.82 92.77
CA ASP A 18 2.56 -33.23 93.06
C ASP A 18 2.73 -31.89 92.34
N SER A 19 3.14 -30.84 93.06
CA SER A 19 3.61 -29.61 92.41
C SER A 19 5.01 -29.82 91.83
N VAL A 20 5.11 -29.73 90.50
CA VAL A 20 6.35 -29.91 89.74
C VAL A 20 6.58 -28.76 88.77
N LEU A 21 7.85 -28.51 88.44
CA LEU A 21 8.26 -27.62 87.36
C LEU A 21 8.99 -28.43 86.28
N ARG A 22 8.74 -28.06 85.02
CA ARG A 22 9.32 -28.70 83.83
C ARG A 22 10.25 -27.72 83.14
N CYS A 23 11.51 -28.11 82.94
CA CYS A 23 12.49 -27.24 82.29
C CYS A 23 12.14 -27.08 80.81
N SER A 24 11.97 -25.85 80.34
CA SER A 24 11.60 -25.58 78.95
C SER A 24 12.70 -25.90 77.91
N ARG A 25 13.91 -26.29 78.32
CA ARG A 25 15.04 -26.60 77.43
C ARG A 25 15.35 -28.09 77.33
N CYS A 26 15.48 -28.79 78.46
CA CYS A 26 15.83 -30.21 78.49
C CYS A 26 14.69 -31.13 78.94
N ASP A 27 13.50 -30.56 79.16
CA ASP A 27 12.28 -31.26 79.52
C ASP A 27 12.33 -32.04 80.84
N ILE A 28 13.37 -31.84 81.66
CA ILE A 28 13.45 -32.48 82.98
C ILE A 28 12.36 -31.94 83.91
N VAL A 29 11.83 -32.83 84.73
CA VAL A 29 10.81 -32.50 85.73
C VAL A 29 11.44 -32.53 87.12
N VAL A 30 11.17 -31.51 87.92
CA VAL A 30 11.68 -31.39 89.29
C VAL A 30 10.52 -31.04 90.23
N HIS A 31 10.40 -31.76 91.34
CA HIS A 31 9.46 -31.37 92.40
C HIS A 31 9.86 -30.02 92.97
N VAL A 32 8.87 -29.16 93.15
CA VAL A 32 9.02 -27.79 93.66
C VAL A 32 9.79 -27.76 94.98
N LYS A 33 9.62 -28.76 95.84
CA LYS A 33 10.35 -28.89 97.13
C LYS A 33 11.88 -28.93 97.02
N PHE A 34 12.44 -29.29 95.86
CA PHE A 34 13.90 -29.32 95.62
C PHE A 34 14.42 -28.06 94.93
N ILE A 35 13.56 -27.06 94.77
CA ILE A 35 13.88 -25.77 94.19
C ILE A 35 13.73 -24.78 95.34
N SER A 36 14.76 -23.98 95.59
CA SER A 36 14.74 -22.93 96.63
C SER A 36 13.89 -21.74 96.15
N THR A 37 12.59 -21.95 95.96
CA THR A 37 11.61 -20.94 95.52
C THR A 37 10.57 -20.71 96.60
N ASN A 38 10.10 -19.47 96.74
CA ASN A 38 8.95 -19.14 97.59
C ASN A 38 7.63 -19.44 96.85
N ASP A 39 6.54 -19.61 97.61
CA ASP A 39 5.22 -19.95 97.06
C ASP A 39 4.68 -18.87 96.12
N SER A 40 5.01 -17.60 96.36
CA SER A 40 4.63 -16.48 95.51
C SER A 40 5.25 -16.53 94.10
N LEU A 41 6.53 -16.90 93.97
CA LEU A 41 7.19 -17.04 92.66
C LEU A 41 6.66 -18.24 91.87
N LEU A 42 6.26 -19.30 92.57
CA LEU A 42 5.67 -20.48 91.95
C LEU A 42 4.29 -20.19 91.37
N ASP A 43 3.49 -19.39 92.08
CA ASP A 43 2.18 -18.96 91.60
C ASP A 43 2.32 -18.06 90.36
N VAL A 44 3.28 -17.13 90.38
CA VAL A 44 3.60 -16.29 89.20
C VAL A 44 4.07 -17.14 88.01
N LEU A 45 4.94 -18.15 88.24
CA LEU A 45 5.40 -19.05 87.17
C LEU A 45 4.28 -19.92 86.59
N LYS A 46 3.27 -20.30 87.39
CA LYS A 46 2.12 -21.08 86.93
C LYS A 46 1.09 -20.23 86.18
N ASN A 47 0.90 -18.98 86.59
CA ASN A 47 -0.17 -18.11 86.09
C ASN A 47 0.26 -17.16 84.96
N CYS A 48 1.57 -16.96 84.75
CA CYS A 48 2.08 -16.11 83.67
C CYS A 48 2.58 -16.92 82.47
N ASN A 49 1.81 -16.97 81.38
CA ASN A 49 2.15 -17.70 80.15
C ASN A 49 3.47 -17.27 79.48
N GLY A 50 3.97 -16.07 79.78
CA GLY A 50 5.24 -15.54 79.24
C GLY A 50 6.49 -15.99 80.00
N LEU A 51 6.35 -16.54 81.21
CA LEU A 51 7.48 -16.96 82.03
C LEU A 51 7.74 -18.46 81.85
N LYS A 52 9.00 -18.80 81.60
CA LYS A 52 9.46 -20.18 81.42
C LYS A 52 10.48 -20.52 82.48
N TRP A 53 10.34 -21.69 83.09
CA TRP A 53 11.30 -22.19 84.07
C TRP A 53 12.41 -23.00 83.38
N PHE A 54 13.65 -22.76 83.80
CA PHE A 54 14.83 -23.48 83.34
C PHE A 54 15.56 -24.05 84.55
N CYS A 55 16.01 -25.30 84.46
CA CYS A 55 16.79 -25.91 85.54
C CYS A 55 18.20 -25.32 85.63
N ASP A 56 18.82 -25.44 86.80
CA ASP A 56 20.16 -24.90 87.07
C ASP A 56 21.19 -25.33 86.00
N SER A 57 21.13 -26.58 85.55
CA SER A 57 22.00 -27.09 84.49
C SER A 57 21.78 -26.40 83.15
N CYS A 58 20.52 -26.12 82.78
CA CYS A 58 20.18 -25.46 81.52
C CYS A 58 20.38 -23.95 81.53
N VAL A 59 20.29 -23.31 82.70
CA VAL A 59 20.65 -21.89 82.87
C VAL A 59 22.16 -21.71 82.79
N LYS A 60 22.94 -22.65 83.35
CA LYS A 60 24.42 -22.63 83.29
C LYS A 60 24.98 -23.03 81.94
N LEU A 61 24.23 -23.76 81.12
CA LEU A 61 24.60 -24.07 79.75
C LEU A 61 24.47 -22.79 78.90
N PRO A 62 25.56 -22.23 78.35
CA PRO A 62 25.44 -21.12 77.44
C PRO A 62 24.48 -21.50 76.31
N PHE A 63 23.65 -20.55 75.87
CA PHE A 63 23.03 -20.68 74.56
C PHE A 63 24.16 -20.90 73.56
N ASN A 64 24.02 -21.84 72.61
CA ASN A 64 25.06 -22.10 71.61
C ASN A 64 25.05 -20.95 70.57
N LEU A 65 25.46 -19.77 71.04
CA LEU A 65 25.47 -18.52 70.31
C LEU A 65 26.41 -18.63 69.11
N ASP A 66 27.49 -19.40 69.23
CA ASP A 66 28.45 -19.66 68.14
C ASP A 66 27.81 -20.41 66.98
N SER A 67 26.98 -21.42 67.25
CA SER A 67 26.24 -22.13 66.20
C SER A 67 25.20 -21.24 65.53
N LEU A 68 24.51 -20.39 66.30
CA LEU A 68 23.57 -19.43 65.75
C LEU A 68 24.28 -18.39 64.88
N LEU A 69 25.41 -17.84 65.36
CA LEU A 69 26.23 -16.88 64.63
C LEU A 69 26.71 -17.45 63.30
N LYS A 70 27.25 -18.68 63.30
CA LYS A 70 27.65 -19.39 62.07
C LYS A 70 26.49 -19.59 61.10
N SER A 71 25.31 -19.93 61.61
CA SER A 71 24.11 -20.09 60.77
C SER A 71 23.66 -18.77 60.16
N VAL A 72 23.72 -17.68 60.93
CA VAL A 72 23.38 -16.33 60.45
C VAL A 72 24.40 -15.85 59.43
N ASP A 73 25.70 -16.04 59.67
CA ASP A 73 26.76 -15.69 58.73
C ASP A 73 26.65 -16.48 57.42
N ALA A 74 26.36 -17.78 57.48
CA ALA A 74 26.12 -18.61 56.30
C ALA A 74 24.91 -18.13 55.50
N SER A 75 23.80 -17.81 56.19
CA SER A 75 22.61 -17.25 55.54
C SER A 75 22.87 -15.88 54.93
N ARG A 76 23.67 -15.03 55.59
CA ARG A 76 24.07 -13.73 55.03
C ARG A 76 24.90 -13.92 53.77
N GLN A 77 25.84 -14.86 53.78
CA GLN A 77 26.68 -15.14 52.62
C GLN A 77 25.86 -15.66 51.44
N ASP A 78 24.92 -16.60 51.66
CA ASP A 78 24.02 -17.09 50.62
C ASP A 78 23.17 -15.97 49.99
N VAL A 79 22.70 -15.01 50.81
CA VAL A 79 21.97 -13.84 50.30
C VAL A 79 22.88 -12.94 49.47
N LEU A 80 24.11 -12.70 49.91
CA LEU A 80 25.09 -11.90 49.17
C LEU A 80 25.43 -12.55 47.81
N ASP A 81 25.70 -13.85 47.80
CA ASP A 81 26.03 -14.59 46.58
C ASP A 81 24.86 -14.54 45.56
N LYS A 82 23.62 -14.66 46.05
CA LYS A 82 22.40 -14.52 45.22
C LYS A 82 22.22 -13.10 44.67
N ILE A 83 22.53 -12.08 45.48
CA ILE A 83 22.48 -10.69 45.03
C ILE A 83 23.52 -10.46 43.93
N ASP A 84 24.75 -10.91 44.13
CA ASP A 84 25.83 -10.76 43.15
C ASP A 84 25.53 -11.51 41.86
N SER A 85 25.01 -12.74 41.94
CA SER A 85 24.57 -13.50 40.77
C SER A 85 23.50 -12.76 39.96
N LYS A 86 22.45 -12.24 40.62
CA LYS A 86 21.39 -11.48 39.96
C LYS A 86 21.86 -10.14 39.40
N LYS A 87 22.77 -9.47 40.10
CA LYS A 87 23.40 -8.22 39.64
C LYS A 87 24.14 -8.46 38.34
N ASN A 88 24.96 -9.50 38.27
CA ASN A 88 25.73 -9.83 37.07
C ASN A 88 24.80 -10.20 35.90
N GLU A 89 23.74 -10.98 36.15
CA GLU A 89 22.73 -11.27 35.13
C GLU A 89 22.06 -9.99 34.61
N MET A 90 21.72 -9.05 35.49
CA MET A 90 21.12 -7.78 35.11
C MET A 90 22.07 -6.93 34.26
N ILE A 91 23.36 -6.88 34.61
CA ILE A 91 24.37 -6.16 33.83
C ILE A 91 24.45 -6.73 32.41
N THR A 92 24.55 -8.06 32.27
CA THR A 92 24.60 -8.70 30.93
C THR A 92 23.33 -8.43 30.11
N ARG A 93 22.15 -8.36 30.75
CA ARG A 93 20.90 -8.00 30.06
C ARG A 93 20.89 -6.53 29.62
N LEU A 94 21.46 -5.63 30.42
CA LEU A 94 21.59 -4.21 30.08
C LEU A 94 22.53 -3.99 28.90
N GLU A 95 23.67 -4.68 28.86
CA GLU A 95 24.61 -4.64 27.74
C GLU A 95 23.93 -5.08 26.43
N LYS A 96 23.22 -6.21 26.44
CA LYS A 96 22.47 -6.68 25.27
C LYS A 96 21.38 -5.70 24.84
N LEU A 97 20.73 -5.03 25.79
CA LEU A 97 19.71 -4.03 25.48
C LEU A 97 20.33 -2.79 24.82
N ASP A 98 21.53 -2.39 25.24
CA ASP A 98 22.26 -1.30 24.64
C ASP A 98 22.69 -1.63 23.21
N ASP A 99 23.20 -2.86 22.98
CA ASP A 99 23.53 -3.35 21.64
C ASP A 99 22.31 -3.29 20.70
N VAL A 100 21.16 -3.79 21.15
CA VAL A 100 19.91 -3.73 20.36
C VAL A 100 19.49 -2.28 20.11
N ASN A 101 19.61 -1.40 21.12
CA ASN A 101 19.26 0.01 20.99
C ASN A 101 20.17 0.73 19.98
N THR A 102 21.48 0.43 19.95
CA THR A 102 22.40 0.99 18.95
C THR A 102 22.06 0.50 17.54
N GLN A 103 21.73 -0.78 17.37
CA GLN A 103 21.29 -1.34 16.09
C GLN A 103 19.99 -0.69 15.60
N VAL A 104 18.97 -0.58 16.46
CA VAL A 104 17.70 0.06 16.09
C VAL A 104 17.92 1.51 15.65
N ARG A 105 18.81 2.25 16.34
CA ARG A 105 19.15 3.63 15.96
C ARG A 105 19.81 3.72 14.58
N SER A 106 20.72 2.79 14.26
CA SER A 106 21.39 2.79 12.96
C SER A 106 20.43 2.45 11.82
N GLU A 107 19.55 1.48 12.02
CA GLU A 107 18.51 1.11 11.06
C GLU A 107 17.53 2.28 10.80
N ILE A 108 17.12 3.00 11.86
CA ILE A 108 16.28 4.19 11.74
C ILE A 108 16.97 5.28 10.90
N ILE A 109 18.27 5.51 11.10
CA ILE A 109 19.03 6.48 10.31
C ILE A 109 19.07 6.06 8.84
N SER A 110 19.35 4.79 8.55
CA SER A 110 19.35 4.26 7.17
C SER A 110 17.98 4.41 6.50
N LEU A 111 16.88 4.10 7.22
CA LEU A 111 15.53 4.28 6.70
C LEU A 111 15.22 5.76 6.39
N LYS A 112 15.64 6.70 7.25
CA LYS A 112 15.47 8.13 7.00
C LYS A 112 16.20 8.56 5.72
N MET A 113 17.43 8.10 5.50
CA MET A 113 18.16 8.42 4.26
C MET A 113 17.45 7.87 3.01
N LEU A 114 16.91 6.66 3.08
CA LEU A 114 16.14 6.06 1.98
C LEU A 114 14.86 6.84 1.69
N ILE A 115 14.14 7.28 2.74
CA ILE A 115 12.93 8.11 2.60
C ILE A 115 13.27 9.41 1.88
N THR A 116 14.28 10.15 2.34
CA THR A 116 14.69 11.41 1.69
C THR A 116 15.13 11.20 0.24
N SER A 117 15.85 10.11 -0.06
CA SER A 117 16.20 9.79 -1.44
C SER A 117 14.98 9.54 -2.33
N ASN A 118 13.96 8.85 -1.80
CA ASN A 118 12.72 8.57 -2.53
C ASN A 118 11.86 9.84 -2.70
N GLU A 119 11.82 10.72 -1.71
CA GLU A 119 11.16 12.03 -1.81
C GLU A 119 11.75 12.85 -2.96
N ASN A 120 13.09 12.90 -3.08
CA ASN A 120 13.75 13.59 -4.18
C ASN A 120 13.41 12.98 -5.56
N LYS A 121 13.43 11.64 -5.66
CA LYS A 121 13.05 10.95 -6.91
C LYS A 121 11.58 11.21 -7.29
N LEU A 122 10.70 11.34 -6.30
CA LEU A 122 9.30 11.66 -6.54
C LEU A 122 9.16 13.06 -7.13
N VAL A 123 9.90 14.04 -6.61
CA VAL A 123 9.95 15.40 -7.18
C VAL A 123 10.45 15.38 -8.63
N ASP A 124 11.49 14.61 -8.93
CA ASP A 124 12.01 14.48 -10.30
C ASP A 124 10.97 13.87 -11.27
N ILE A 125 10.20 12.89 -10.79
CA ILE A 125 9.10 12.27 -11.55
C ILE A 125 7.98 13.30 -11.81
N ASP A 126 7.58 14.07 -10.81
CA ASP A 126 6.55 15.11 -10.96
C ASP A 126 6.99 16.20 -11.95
N CYS A 127 8.25 16.64 -11.89
CA CYS A 127 8.83 17.56 -12.87
C CYS A 127 8.81 16.96 -14.29
N THR A 128 9.10 15.66 -14.42
CA THR A 128 9.08 14.97 -15.71
C THR A 128 7.65 14.82 -16.24
N ASP A 129 6.67 14.46 -15.42
CA ASP A 129 5.25 14.37 -15.81
C ASP A 129 4.73 15.71 -16.33
N THR A 130 5.02 16.79 -15.59
CA THR A 130 4.60 18.14 -15.97
C THR A 130 5.22 18.58 -17.31
N SER A 131 6.50 18.28 -17.55
CA SER A 131 7.15 18.53 -18.85
C SER A 131 6.50 17.73 -19.98
N ILE A 132 6.31 16.42 -19.80
CA ILE A 132 5.69 15.56 -20.81
C ILE A 132 4.26 16.03 -21.13
N ARG A 133 3.49 16.40 -20.11
CA ARG A 133 2.14 16.93 -20.29
C ARG A 133 2.14 18.24 -21.09
N HIS A 134 3.13 19.10 -20.88
CA HIS A 134 3.31 20.32 -21.66
C HIS A 134 3.62 19.99 -23.13
N ASP A 135 4.57 19.10 -23.38
CA ASP A 135 4.99 18.70 -24.73
C ASP A 135 3.83 18.05 -25.51
N ILE A 136 3.07 17.16 -24.87
CA ILE A 136 1.88 16.55 -25.46
C ILE A 136 0.86 17.63 -25.85
N LYS A 137 0.67 18.65 -25.01
CA LYS A 137 -0.25 19.75 -25.31
C LYS A 137 0.25 20.60 -26.48
N SER A 138 1.56 20.89 -26.56
CA SER A 138 2.17 21.60 -27.69
C SER A 138 2.00 20.82 -28.99
N LEU A 139 2.39 19.53 -28.99
CA LEU A 139 2.26 18.67 -30.15
C LEU A 139 0.82 18.57 -30.65
N LYS A 140 -0.16 18.45 -29.74
CA LYS A 140 -1.58 18.43 -30.11
C LYS A 140 -2.00 19.74 -30.80
N GLN A 141 -1.52 20.88 -30.32
CA GLN A 141 -1.81 22.18 -30.91
C GLN A 141 -1.16 22.35 -32.28
N GLU A 142 0.11 21.98 -32.40
CA GLU A 142 0.88 22.02 -33.65
C GLU A 142 0.26 21.11 -34.72
N MET A 143 -0.12 19.89 -34.34
CA MET A 143 -0.78 18.96 -35.24
C MET A 143 -2.12 19.50 -35.74
N SER A 144 -2.94 20.05 -34.83
CA SER A 144 -4.24 20.64 -35.19
C SER A 144 -4.06 21.81 -36.17
N THR A 145 -3.07 22.66 -35.91
CA THR A 145 -2.75 23.83 -36.75
C THR A 145 -2.22 23.40 -38.12
N THR A 146 -1.32 22.42 -38.15
CA THR A 146 -0.73 21.90 -39.38
C THR A 146 -1.77 21.23 -40.25
N PHE A 147 -2.62 20.39 -39.66
CA PHE A 147 -3.72 19.74 -40.37
C PHE A 147 -4.70 20.75 -40.96
N ALA A 148 -5.14 21.73 -40.15
CA ALA A 148 -6.03 22.79 -40.62
C ALA A 148 -5.43 23.59 -41.78
N SER A 149 -4.12 23.89 -41.72
CA SER A 149 -3.37 24.56 -42.79
C SER A 149 -3.34 23.72 -44.08
N ILE A 150 -3.02 22.42 -44.00
CA ILE A 150 -2.98 21.51 -45.16
C ILE A 150 -4.35 21.42 -45.84
N VAL A 151 -5.41 21.21 -45.06
CA VAL A 151 -6.78 21.11 -45.57
C VAL A 151 -7.19 22.42 -46.24
N SER A 152 -6.95 23.56 -45.59
CA SER A 152 -7.38 24.86 -46.09
C SER A 152 -6.59 25.31 -47.33
N LYS A 153 -5.27 25.09 -47.37
CA LYS A 153 -4.42 25.60 -48.46
C LYS A 153 -4.34 24.65 -49.64
N LYS A 154 -4.22 23.35 -49.39
CA LYS A 154 -3.90 22.38 -50.44
C LYS A 154 -5.14 21.62 -50.90
N VAL A 155 -5.87 21.03 -49.96
CA VAL A 155 -7.06 20.22 -50.30
C VAL A 155 -8.13 21.11 -50.92
N LYS A 156 -8.52 22.19 -50.24
CA LYS A 156 -9.56 23.10 -50.74
C LYS A 156 -9.24 23.68 -52.12
N LYS A 157 -8.01 24.18 -52.31
CA LYS A 157 -7.55 24.73 -53.59
C LYS A 157 -7.60 23.68 -54.71
N ASN A 158 -7.13 22.46 -54.45
CA ASN A 158 -7.16 21.39 -55.45
C ASN A 158 -8.59 21.01 -55.81
N THR A 159 -9.49 20.91 -54.83
CA THR A 159 -10.91 20.65 -55.06
C THR A 159 -11.57 21.75 -55.90
N GLU A 160 -11.24 23.02 -55.65
CA GLU A 160 -11.72 24.15 -56.45
C GLU A 160 -11.24 24.07 -57.91
N ILE A 161 -9.96 23.73 -58.14
CA ILE A 161 -9.40 23.54 -59.49
C ILE A 161 -10.14 22.42 -60.22
N ILE A 162 -10.25 21.25 -59.60
CA ILE A 162 -10.94 20.08 -60.17
C ILE A 162 -12.39 20.43 -60.50
N ASN A 163 -13.10 21.11 -59.59
CA ASN A 163 -14.49 21.51 -59.84
C ASN A 163 -14.62 22.46 -61.04
N ASN A 164 -13.68 23.37 -61.24
CA ASN A 164 -13.68 24.28 -62.37
C ASN A 164 -13.36 23.57 -63.70
N GLU A 165 -12.41 22.63 -63.69
CA GLU A 165 -12.09 21.79 -64.84
C GLU A 165 -13.27 20.91 -65.24
N VAL A 166 -13.90 20.23 -64.28
CA VAL A 166 -15.10 19.41 -64.51
C VAL A 166 -16.22 20.25 -65.13
N ARG A 167 -16.46 21.46 -64.61
CA ARG A 167 -17.46 22.38 -65.17
C ARG A 167 -17.15 22.74 -66.63
N THR A 168 -15.87 22.96 -66.94
CA THR A 168 -15.41 23.30 -68.29
C THR A 168 -15.62 22.15 -69.26
N VAL A 169 -15.24 20.93 -68.86
CA VAL A 169 -15.48 19.71 -69.65
C VAL A 169 -16.96 19.49 -69.87
N GLN A 170 -17.79 19.67 -68.84
CA GLN A 170 -19.23 19.48 -68.92
C GLN A 170 -19.90 20.46 -69.89
N LYS A 171 -19.44 21.71 -69.93
CA LYS A 171 -19.86 22.70 -70.91
C LYS A 171 -19.47 22.27 -72.33
N MET A 172 -18.21 21.90 -72.55
CA MET A 172 -17.71 21.45 -73.86
C MET A 172 -18.46 20.22 -74.37
N LEU A 173 -18.74 19.25 -73.49
CA LEU A 173 -19.51 18.06 -73.84
C LEU A 173 -20.94 18.40 -74.27
N THR A 174 -21.56 19.37 -73.60
CA THR A 174 -22.90 19.87 -73.95
C THR A 174 -22.88 20.52 -75.34
N GLU A 175 -21.90 21.38 -75.63
CA GLU A 175 -21.73 22.02 -76.93
C GLU A 175 -21.48 21.00 -78.07
N VAL A 176 -20.62 20.01 -77.85
CA VAL A 176 -20.37 18.93 -78.81
C VAL A 176 -21.64 18.12 -79.08
N ASN A 177 -22.43 17.82 -78.05
CA ASN A 177 -23.68 17.10 -78.21
C ASN A 177 -24.70 17.91 -79.03
N GLU A 178 -24.79 19.23 -78.80
CA GLU A 178 -25.62 20.11 -79.63
C GLU A 178 -25.14 20.17 -81.09
N MET A 179 -23.83 20.27 -81.34
CA MET A 179 -23.28 20.26 -82.70
C MET A 179 -23.57 18.93 -83.41
N LYS A 180 -23.35 17.80 -82.74
CA LYS A 180 -23.69 16.47 -83.27
C LYS A 180 -25.16 16.37 -83.65
N ASN A 181 -26.06 16.89 -82.81
CA ASN A 181 -27.49 16.92 -83.12
C ASN A 181 -27.79 17.80 -84.33
N ARG A 182 -27.12 18.95 -84.50
CA ARG A 182 -27.26 19.81 -85.69
C ARG A 182 -26.74 19.12 -86.96
N GLU A 183 -25.57 18.51 -86.91
CA GLU A 183 -24.95 17.80 -88.06
C GLU A 183 -25.76 16.58 -88.48
N SER A 184 -26.28 15.80 -87.53
CA SER A 184 -27.12 14.62 -87.83
C SER A 184 -28.41 14.98 -88.56
N ASN A 185 -28.85 16.24 -88.47
CA ASN A 185 -30.04 16.77 -89.14
C ASN A 185 -29.72 17.47 -90.48
N LEU A 186 -28.47 17.41 -90.97
CA LEU A 186 -28.06 17.98 -92.25
C LEU A 186 -28.00 16.90 -93.34
N MET A 187 -28.66 17.12 -94.48
CA MET A 187 -28.52 16.28 -95.67
C MET A 187 -27.89 17.06 -96.82
N VAL A 188 -26.90 16.47 -97.50
CA VAL A 188 -26.18 17.10 -98.63
C VAL A 188 -26.44 16.30 -99.90
N PHE A 189 -27.04 16.97 -100.87
CA PHE A 189 -27.30 16.40 -102.19
C PHE A 189 -26.37 17.02 -103.23
N ARG A 190 -25.73 16.19 -104.04
CA ARG A 190 -24.97 16.65 -105.22
C ARG A 190 -25.90 16.66 -106.43
N LEU A 191 -26.46 17.83 -106.74
CA LEU A 191 -27.43 18.01 -107.83
C LEU A 191 -26.82 18.85 -108.98
N VAL A 192 -27.35 18.67 -110.18
CA VAL A 192 -27.03 19.52 -111.34
C VAL A 192 -27.69 20.89 -111.15
N VAL A 193 -27.04 21.98 -111.57
CA VAL A 193 -27.52 23.35 -111.33
C VAL A 193 -28.86 23.58 -112.03
N SER A 194 -29.91 23.84 -111.25
CA SER A 194 -31.25 24.22 -111.72
C SER A 194 -31.69 25.58 -111.14
N GLY A 195 -32.79 26.11 -111.65
CA GLY A 195 -33.38 27.38 -111.20
C GLY A 195 -34.17 27.29 -109.89
N ASN A 196 -34.52 26.09 -109.39
CA ASN A 196 -35.40 25.92 -108.24
C ASN A 196 -34.95 24.79 -107.31
N ASP A 197 -33.84 25.03 -106.60
CA ASP A 197 -33.15 24.06 -105.73
C ASP A 197 -34.06 23.43 -104.65
N ARG A 198 -35.01 24.20 -104.09
CA ARG A 198 -35.90 23.71 -103.02
C ARG A 198 -36.87 22.65 -103.54
N THR A 199 -37.44 22.85 -104.73
CA THR A 199 -38.39 21.91 -105.33
C THR A 199 -37.70 20.58 -105.67
N ASP A 200 -36.47 20.65 -106.20
CA ASP A 200 -35.71 19.45 -106.56
C ASP A 200 -35.32 18.64 -105.32
N VAL A 201 -34.90 19.30 -104.23
CA VAL A 201 -34.62 18.63 -102.95
C VAL A 201 -35.89 18.01 -102.36
N MET A 202 -37.04 18.69 -102.39
CA MET A 202 -38.31 18.14 -101.88
C MET A 202 -38.75 16.88 -102.63
N LYS A 203 -38.60 16.82 -103.96
CA LYS A 203 -38.91 15.62 -104.74
C LYS A 203 -38.07 14.42 -104.32
N ILE A 204 -36.79 14.63 -104.06
CA ILE A 204 -35.88 13.57 -103.58
C ILE A 204 -36.32 13.10 -102.20
N LEU A 205 -36.60 14.05 -101.30
CA LEU A 205 -37.04 13.73 -99.94
C LEU A 205 -38.36 12.95 -99.92
N GLN A 206 -39.35 13.36 -100.71
CA GLN A 206 -40.64 12.65 -100.85
C GLN A 206 -40.50 11.25 -101.45
N HIS A 207 -39.43 11.00 -102.22
CA HIS A 207 -39.14 9.66 -102.71
C HIS A 207 -38.44 8.79 -101.65
N LEU A 208 -37.71 9.39 -100.71
CA LEU A 208 -37.01 8.69 -99.64
C LEU A 208 -37.88 8.46 -98.40
N VAL A 209 -38.87 9.33 -98.16
CA VAL A 209 -39.73 9.33 -96.97
C VAL A 209 -41.16 9.67 -97.39
N GLU A 210 -42.11 8.76 -97.12
CA GLU A 210 -43.50 8.87 -97.60
C GLU A 210 -44.27 10.08 -97.03
N ASP A 211 -44.02 10.48 -95.77
CA ASP A 211 -44.82 11.49 -95.06
C ASP A 211 -44.10 12.86 -94.89
N ILE A 212 -43.08 13.16 -95.70
CA ILE A 212 -42.33 14.41 -95.55
C ILE A 212 -43.07 15.61 -96.17
N SER A 213 -43.23 16.67 -95.37
CA SER A 213 -43.86 17.92 -95.77
C SER A 213 -42.84 19.06 -95.91
N GLU A 214 -43.23 20.17 -96.54
CA GLU A 214 -42.35 21.34 -96.65
C GLU A 214 -41.96 21.96 -95.30
N LYS A 215 -42.76 21.73 -94.25
CA LYS A 215 -42.50 22.25 -92.89
C LYS A 215 -41.36 21.51 -92.20
N ASP A 216 -41.10 20.27 -92.61
CA ASP A 216 -40.04 19.43 -92.05
C ASP A 216 -38.66 19.83 -92.60
N VAL A 217 -38.62 20.54 -93.73
CA VAL A 217 -37.40 21.10 -94.32
C VAL A 217 -37.22 22.55 -93.88
N LEU A 218 -36.51 22.70 -92.75
CA LEU A 218 -36.23 23.99 -92.12
C LEU A 218 -35.49 24.97 -93.05
N LYS A 219 -34.52 24.50 -93.84
CA LYS A 219 -33.72 25.36 -94.72
C LYS A 219 -33.05 24.57 -95.83
N THR A 220 -33.06 25.15 -97.04
CA THR A 220 -32.27 24.67 -98.20
C THR A 220 -31.25 25.74 -98.57
N THR A 221 -29.97 25.36 -98.69
CA THR A 221 -28.88 26.28 -99.05
C THR A 221 -28.05 25.69 -100.17
N LYS A 222 -27.82 26.46 -101.24
CA LYS A 222 -26.92 26.08 -102.34
C LYS A 222 -25.47 26.39 -101.95
N LEU A 223 -24.57 25.42 -102.11
CA LEU A 223 -23.13 25.58 -101.87
C LEU A 223 -22.40 25.64 -103.23
N GLY A 224 -21.85 26.80 -103.59
CA GLY A 224 -21.10 27.03 -104.84
C GLY A 224 -21.26 28.44 -105.40
N LYS A 225 -20.38 28.85 -106.34
CA LYS A 225 -20.46 30.19 -106.96
C LYS A 225 -21.77 30.35 -107.73
N LYS A 226 -22.53 31.41 -107.43
CA LYS A 226 -23.53 31.95 -108.37
C LYS A 226 -22.78 32.38 -109.62
N LYS A 227 -22.98 31.68 -110.73
CA LYS A 227 -22.66 32.23 -112.05
C LYS A 227 -23.68 33.29 -112.40
#